data_AF-A0A957HMP7-F1
#
_entry.id   AF-A0A957HMP7-F1
#
_cell.length_a   1.000
_cell.length_b   1.000
_cell.length_c   1.000
_cell.angle_alpha   90.00
_cell.angle_beta   90.00
_cell.angle_gamma   90.00
#
_symmetry.space_group_name_H-M   'P 1'
#
loop_
_entity.id
_entity.type
_entity.pdbx_description
1 polymer ?
#
loop_
_entity_poly.entity_id
_entity_poly.type
_entity_poly.pdbx_seq_one_letter_code
_entity_poly.pdbx_strand_id
1 'polypeptide(L)'
;MGKNEPFPSLFALKNAHRDLIAQRRQGVDDVWLAAVTQFIERGSATGCLLEDDEARWDAQNLLDYWSNELFHNERKAPDATLAEFDPSTLPRLLDSQCPYLGLDAFNTNNHDYFFGRDKIIKKMIARLQNGRFLAIIGPSGSGKSSTALAGLLPQLQNGALSGSREWTYLPPLMPGAHPLESLANSLVYAAEPAGPIVEQLAQSPTYLADRLDEIAPNGAVLIIDQFEELYTLCHDNRYRLILIDSLIEVLQRDANLHTIIITMRTDLESNLMRTAVFQ
;
A
#
# COMPACT_ATOMS: atom_id res chain seq x y z
N MET A 1 -28.02 23.50 -16.32
CA MET A 1 -27.91 22.14 -15.74
C MET A 1 -28.49 21.14 -16.73
N GLY A 2 -27.76 20.34 -17.50
CA GLY A 2 -26.41 20.42 -18.04
C GLY A 2 -26.48 19.78 -19.44
N LYS A 3 -26.34 20.57 -20.50
CA LYS A 3 -26.23 20.07 -21.87
C LYS A 3 -24.77 19.63 -22.06
N ASN A 4 -24.54 18.41 -22.54
CA ASN A 4 -23.25 17.88 -22.98
C ASN A 4 -22.18 17.60 -21.90
N GLU A 5 -22.56 17.01 -20.76
CA GLU A 5 -21.55 16.52 -19.82
C GLU A 5 -20.83 15.26 -20.39
N PRO A 6 -19.49 15.27 -20.50
CA PRO A 6 -18.74 14.15 -21.05
C PRO A 6 -18.92 12.86 -20.23
N PHE A 7 -18.65 11.72 -20.83
CA PHE A 7 -18.45 10.50 -20.05
C PHE A 7 -17.14 10.62 -19.26
N PRO A 8 -17.07 10.13 -18.01
CA PRO A 8 -15.88 10.31 -17.16
C PRO A 8 -14.65 9.54 -17.64
N SER A 9 -14.79 8.62 -18.60
CA SER A 9 -13.71 7.87 -19.23
C SER A 9 -14.17 7.16 -20.50
N LEU A 10 -13.22 6.70 -21.33
CA LEU A 10 -13.50 5.80 -22.46
C LEU A 10 -14.22 4.52 -22.02
N PHE A 11 -13.90 4.00 -20.83
CA PHE A 11 -14.58 2.81 -20.30
C PHE A 11 -16.07 3.09 -20.03
N ALA A 12 -16.40 4.25 -19.47
CA ALA A 12 -17.79 4.65 -19.25
C ALA A 12 -18.54 4.83 -20.58
N LEU A 13 -17.89 5.42 -21.60
CA LEU A 13 -18.45 5.52 -22.95
C LEU A 13 -18.72 4.13 -23.55
N LYS A 14 -17.76 3.20 -23.47
CA LYS A 14 -17.92 1.80 -23.94
C LYS A 14 -19.05 1.07 -23.21
N ASN A 15 -19.23 1.31 -21.90
CA ASN A 15 -20.36 0.75 -21.14
C ASN A 15 -21.70 1.27 -21.65
N ALA A 16 -21.84 2.58 -21.80
CA ALA A 16 -23.08 3.18 -22.30
C ALA A 16 -23.42 2.71 -23.72
N HIS A 17 -22.42 2.50 -24.58
CA HIS A 17 -22.61 1.89 -25.89
C HIS A 17 -23.18 0.46 -25.78
N ARG A 18 -22.64 -0.38 -24.89
CA ARG A 18 -23.17 -1.74 -24.66
C ARG A 18 -24.60 -1.72 -24.17
N ASP A 19 -24.94 -0.79 -23.29
CA ASP A 19 -26.30 -0.63 -22.77
C ASP A 19 -27.28 -0.24 -23.90
N LEU A 20 -26.91 0.69 -24.78
CA LEU A 20 -27.72 1.05 -25.95
C LEU A 20 -27.91 -0.11 -26.93
N ILE A 21 -26.87 -0.90 -27.18
CA ILE A 21 -26.99 -2.13 -27.99
C ILE A 21 -27.98 -3.11 -27.34
N ALA A 22 -27.92 -3.27 -26.02
CA ALA A 22 -28.83 -4.17 -25.30
C ALA A 22 -30.28 -3.68 -25.39
N GLN A 23 -30.52 -2.38 -25.24
CA GLN A 23 -31.84 -1.76 -25.34
C GLN A 23 -32.44 -1.87 -26.75
N ARG A 24 -31.61 -1.76 -27.80
CA ARG A 24 -32.06 -1.91 -29.20
C ARG A 24 -32.83 -3.22 -29.44
N ARG A 25 -32.50 -4.29 -28.72
CA ARG A 25 -33.18 -5.60 -28.83
C ARG A 25 -34.64 -5.55 -28.41
N GLN A 26 -35.04 -4.55 -27.63
CA GLN A 26 -36.40 -4.36 -27.13
C GLN A 26 -37.26 -3.56 -28.11
N GLY A 27 -36.67 -2.98 -29.15
CA GLY A 27 -37.34 -2.16 -30.16
C GLY A 27 -36.60 -0.84 -30.40
N VAL A 28 -36.88 -0.20 -31.54
CA VAL A 28 -36.40 1.14 -31.87
C VAL A 28 -37.60 2.07 -31.79
N ASP A 29 -37.64 2.92 -30.78
CA ASP A 29 -38.67 3.95 -30.58
C ASP A 29 -38.05 5.34 -30.47
N ASP A 30 -38.89 6.37 -30.41
CA ASP A 30 -38.43 7.77 -30.33
C ASP A 30 -37.61 8.06 -29.06
N VAL A 31 -37.88 7.34 -27.97
CA VAL A 31 -37.17 7.49 -26.70
C VAL A 31 -35.75 6.96 -26.82
N TRP A 32 -35.58 5.78 -27.41
CA TRP A 32 -34.28 5.18 -27.65
C TRP A 32 -33.46 6.00 -28.66
N LEU A 33 -34.08 6.50 -29.73
CA LEU A 33 -33.40 7.39 -30.70
C LEU A 33 -32.91 8.69 -30.03
N ALA A 34 -33.68 9.24 -29.09
CA ALA A 34 -33.24 10.38 -28.29
C ALA A 34 -32.06 10.03 -27.38
N ALA A 35 -32.04 8.83 -26.78
CA ALA A 35 -30.91 8.34 -25.99
C ALA A 35 -29.63 8.16 -26.83
N VAL A 36 -29.76 7.71 -28.08
CA VAL A 36 -28.65 7.64 -29.04
C VAL A 36 -28.12 9.03 -29.38
N THR A 37 -29.00 10.01 -29.59
CA THR A 37 -28.58 11.42 -29.80
C THR A 37 -27.81 11.95 -28.60
N GLN A 38 -28.32 11.72 -27.38
CA GLN A 38 -27.62 12.12 -26.16
C GLN A 38 -26.28 11.42 -25.99
N PHE A 39 -26.18 10.14 -26.37
CA PHE A 39 -24.92 9.41 -26.35
C PHE A 39 -23.88 10.06 -27.27
N ILE A 40 -24.25 10.46 -28.49
CA ILE A 40 -23.32 11.10 -29.43
C ILE A 40 -22.88 12.47 -28.89
N GLU A 41 -23.80 13.29 -28.38
CA GLU A 41 -23.47 14.60 -27.80
C GLU A 41 -22.49 14.49 -26.62
N ARG A 42 -22.73 13.55 -25.70
CA ARG A 42 -21.83 13.29 -24.55
C ARG A 42 -20.52 12.65 -24.98
N GLY A 43 -20.57 11.75 -25.97
CA GLY A 43 -19.42 11.05 -26.50
C GLY A 43 -18.47 11.98 -27.24
N SER A 44 -18.99 12.89 -28.07
CA SER A 44 -18.22 13.98 -28.69
C SER A 44 -17.51 14.82 -27.64
N ALA A 45 -18.23 15.25 -26.60
CA ALA A 45 -17.65 16.01 -25.48
C ALA A 45 -16.56 15.24 -24.72
N THR A 46 -16.62 13.90 -24.70
CA THR A 46 -15.61 13.05 -24.02
C THR A 46 -14.23 13.18 -24.65
N GLY A 47 -14.14 13.67 -25.90
CA GLY A 47 -12.87 13.95 -26.57
C GLY A 47 -11.91 14.84 -25.78
N CYS A 48 -12.41 15.71 -24.89
CA CYS A 48 -11.56 16.56 -24.05
C CYS A 48 -10.73 15.77 -23.02
N LEU A 49 -11.13 14.54 -22.69
CA LEU A 49 -10.46 13.67 -21.71
C LEU A 49 -9.54 12.62 -22.36
N LEU A 50 -9.53 12.51 -23.69
CA LEU A 50 -8.83 11.45 -24.41
C LEU A 50 -7.57 12.01 -25.07
N GLU A 51 -6.42 11.85 -24.41
CA GLU A 51 -5.10 12.26 -24.92
C GLU A 51 -4.60 11.31 -26.01
N ASP A 52 -4.74 10.01 -25.79
CA ASP A 52 -4.15 8.96 -26.62
C ASP A 52 -4.92 8.71 -27.93
N ASP A 53 -4.21 8.60 -29.05
CA ASP A 53 -4.78 8.43 -30.39
C ASP A 53 -5.61 7.14 -30.52
N GLU A 54 -5.20 6.03 -29.90
CA GLU A 54 -5.95 4.77 -29.93
C GLU A 54 -7.29 4.93 -29.20
N ALA A 55 -7.26 5.56 -28.02
CA ALA A 55 -8.47 5.87 -27.25
C ALA A 55 -9.43 6.79 -28.01
N ARG A 56 -8.91 7.80 -28.71
CA ARG A 56 -9.70 8.72 -29.55
C ARG A 56 -10.30 8.00 -30.75
N TRP A 57 -9.52 7.16 -31.42
CA TRP A 57 -10.00 6.36 -32.56
C TRP A 57 -11.13 5.41 -32.15
N ASP A 58 -10.96 4.71 -31.02
CA ASP A 58 -11.99 3.87 -30.44
C ASP A 58 -13.28 4.64 -30.14
N ALA A 59 -13.18 5.80 -29.50
CA ALA A 59 -14.33 6.64 -29.20
C ALA A 59 -15.02 7.11 -30.48
N GLN A 60 -14.28 7.59 -31.48
CA GLN A 60 -14.82 8.09 -32.74
C GLN A 60 -15.62 7.01 -33.47
N ASN A 61 -15.10 5.78 -33.55
CA ASN A 61 -15.80 4.66 -34.16
C ASN A 61 -17.16 4.38 -33.51
N LEU A 62 -17.28 4.53 -32.18
CA LEU A 62 -18.56 4.35 -31.48
C LEU A 62 -19.56 5.45 -31.87
N LEU A 63 -19.11 6.70 -32.03
CA LEU A 63 -19.96 7.82 -32.42
C LEU A 63 -20.39 7.73 -33.88
N ASP A 64 -19.48 7.32 -34.77
CA ASP A 64 -19.76 7.12 -36.19
C ASP A 64 -20.79 6.00 -36.38
N TYR A 65 -20.65 4.90 -35.64
CA TYR A 65 -21.63 3.81 -35.63
C TYR A 65 -23.05 4.33 -35.31
N TRP A 66 -23.19 5.10 -34.23
CA TRP A 66 -24.49 5.62 -33.81
C TRP A 66 -25.02 6.75 -34.71
N SER A 67 -24.14 7.54 -35.32
CA SER A 67 -24.52 8.56 -36.29
C SER A 67 -25.13 7.92 -37.54
N ASN A 68 -24.53 6.83 -38.01
CA ASN A 68 -25.07 6.02 -39.10
C ASN A 68 -26.41 5.39 -38.72
N GLU A 69 -26.55 4.91 -37.48
CA GLU A 69 -27.82 4.35 -37.00
C GLU A 69 -28.95 5.39 -36.97
N LEU A 70 -28.69 6.63 -36.51
CA LEU A 70 -29.67 7.72 -36.58
C LEU A 70 -30.06 8.05 -38.01
N PHE A 71 -29.08 8.11 -38.92
CA PHE A 71 -29.32 8.36 -40.34
C PHE A 71 -30.25 7.31 -40.97
N HIS A 72 -30.05 6.03 -40.67
CA HIS A 72 -30.92 4.95 -41.15
C HIS A 72 -32.36 5.02 -40.62
N ASN A 73 -32.57 5.70 -39.49
CA ASN A 73 -33.88 5.94 -38.91
C ASN A 73 -34.44 7.33 -39.26
N GLU A 74 -33.94 7.95 -40.34
CA GLU A 74 -34.35 9.26 -40.84
C GLU A 74 -34.22 10.39 -39.80
N ARG A 75 -33.32 10.23 -38.83
CA ARG A 75 -33.00 11.24 -37.82
C ARG A 75 -31.72 11.97 -38.19
N LYS A 76 -31.74 13.30 -38.01
CA LYS A 76 -30.53 14.12 -38.13
C LYS A 76 -29.60 13.81 -36.95
N ALA A 77 -28.43 13.24 -37.23
CA ALA A 77 -27.40 13.04 -36.22
C ALA A 77 -26.80 14.38 -35.76
N PRO A 78 -26.46 14.53 -34.47
CA PRO A 78 -25.63 15.63 -33.99
C PRO A 78 -24.20 15.50 -34.52
N ASP A 79 -23.37 16.53 -34.33
CA ASP A 79 -21.95 16.45 -34.69
C ASP A 79 -21.26 15.39 -33.82
N ALA A 80 -20.68 14.38 -34.49
CA ALA A 80 -20.01 13.26 -33.87
C ALA A 80 -18.50 13.46 -33.74
N THR A 81 -17.97 14.61 -34.17
CA THR A 81 -16.55 14.93 -34.08
C THR A 81 -16.16 15.05 -32.61
N LEU A 82 -15.14 14.31 -32.18
CA LEU A 82 -14.61 14.44 -30.82
C LEU A 82 -14.07 15.84 -30.56
N ALA A 83 -14.38 16.38 -29.37
CA ALA A 83 -13.73 17.59 -28.88
C ALA A 83 -12.20 17.42 -28.83
N GLU A 84 -11.47 18.53 -28.99
CA GLU A 84 -10.03 18.55 -28.81
C GLU A 84 -9.67 18.19 -27.36
N PHE A 85 -8.56 17.47 -27.19
CA PHE A 85 -8.04 17.13 -25.87
C PHE A 85 -7.72 18.40 -25.09
N ASP A 86 -8.20 18.49 -23.85
CA ASP A 86 -7.97 19.62 -22.95
C ASP A 86 -7.43 19.12 -21.61
N PRO A 87 -6.11 19.25 -21.34
CA PRO A 87 -5.51 18.78 -20.10
C PRO A 87 -6.05 19.50 -18.85
N SER A 88 -6.69 20.66 -18.99
CA SER A 88 -7.32 21.36 -17.87
C SER A 88 -8.61 20.71 -17.39
N THR A 89 -9.21 19.86 -18.22
CA THR A 89 -10.43 19.09 -17.89
C THR A 89 -10.15 17.76 -17.20
N LEU A 90 -8.88 17.31 -17.18
CA LEU A 90 -8.50 16.07 -16.53
C LEU A 90 -8.70 16.18 -15.00
N PRO A 91 -9.26 15.14 -14.36
CA PRO A 91 -9.36 15.12 -12.91
C PRO A 91 -7.96 15.15 -12.29
N ARG A 92 -7.70 16.17 -11.45
CA ARG A 92 -6.47 16.22 -10.66
C ARG A 92 -6.65 15.41 -9.39
N LEU A 93 -5.91 14.33 -9.27
CA LEU A 93 -5.69 13.66 -7.98
C LEU A 93 -4.71 14.52 -7.18
N LEU A 94 -5.04 14.80 -5.92
CA LEU A 94 -4.06 15.35 -4.99
C LEU A 94 -2.92 14.33 -4.82
N ASP A 95 -1.68 14.77 -4.66
CA ASP A 95 -0.55 13.85 -4.45
C ASP A 95 -0.77 12.92 -3.25
N SER A 96 -1.48 13.41 -2.21
CA SER A 96 -1.90 12.62 -1.05
C SER A 96 -2.91 11.50 -1.34
N GLN A 97 -3.54 11.52 -2.51
CA GLN A 97 -4.50 10.54 -3.00
C GLN A 97 -3.92 9.69 -4.14
N CYS A 98 -2.66 9.91 -4.52
CA CYS A 98 -2.00 9.09 -5.54
C CYS A 98 -1.81 7.66 -5.01
N PRO A 99 -2.40 6.63 -5.65
CA PRO A 99 -2.25 5.24 -5.19
C PRO A 99 -0.88 4.65 -5.54
N TYR A 100 -0.07 5.35 -6.35
CA TYR A 100 1.24 4.91 -6.80
C TYR A 100 2.35 5.66 -6.05
N LEU A 101 3.07 4.96 -5.18
CA LEU A 101 4.12 5.52 -4.32
C LEU A 101 5.53 5.45 -4.95
N GLY A 102 5.65 5.04 -6.21
CA GLY A 102 6.95 4.84 -6.86
C GLY A 102 7.77 3.73 -6.19
N LEU A 103 8.98 4.06 -5.72
CA LEU A 103 9.88 3.12 -5.04
C LEU A 103 9.65 3.05 -3.53
N ASP A 104 8.83 3.92 -2.97
CA ASP A 104 8.56 3.94 -1.55
C ASP A 104 7.70 2.74 -1.14
N ALA A 105 7.94 2.26 0.07
CA ALA A 105 7.13 1.19 0.63
C ALA A 105 5.75 1.70 1.04
N PHE A 106 4.70 0.94 0.69
CA PHE A 106 3.40 1.06 1.35
C PHE A 106 3.56 0.92 2.88
N ASN A 107 2.88 1.76 3.64
CA ASN A 107 2.82 1.81 5.10
C ASN A 107 1.36 1.77 5.59
N THR A 108 1.13 1.91 6.88
CA THR A 108 -0.21 1.87 7.47
C THR A 108 -1.20 2.84 6.80
N ASN A 109 -0.75 4.04 6.38
CA ASN A 109 -1.62 5.09 5.82
C ASN A 109 -2.14 4.79 4.41
N ASN A 110 -1.51 3.85 3.70
CA ASN A 110 -1.89 3.48 2.33
C ASN A 110 -2.25 1.99 2.22
N HIS A 111 -2.58 1.35 3.35
CA HIS A 111 -3.11 -0.03 3.39
C HIS A 111 -4.30 -0.22 2.45
N ASP A 112 -5.17 0.78 2.30
CA ASP A 112 -6.34 0.72 1.42
C ASP A 112 -5.99 0.62 -0.06
N TYR A 113 -4.74 0.90 -0.43
CA TYR A 113 -4.20 0.73 -1.79
C TYR A 113 -3.31 -0.52 -1.92
N PHE A 114 -3.14 -1.29 -0.83
CA PHE A 114 -2.26 -2.47 -0.80
C PHE A 114 -3.04 -3.77 -1.03
N PHE A 115 -2.91 -4.35 -2.22
CA PHE A 115 -3.66 -5.54 -2.63
C PHE A 115 -2.77 -6.74 -3.01
N GLY A 116 -3.37 -7.93 -3.08
CA GLY A 116 -2.74 -9.14 -3.65
C GLY A 116 -1.83 -9.93 -2.70
N ARG A 117 -1.70 -9.51 -1.44
CA ARG A 117 -0.84 -10.16 -0.43
C ARG A 117 -1.59 -10.88 0.70
N ASP A 118 -2.91 -11.01 0.61
CA ASP A 118 -3.74 -11.62 1.66
C ASP A 118 -3.27 -13.02 2.08
N LYS A 119 -2.88 -13.85 1.11
CA LYS A 119 -2.42 -15.22 1.39
C LYS A 119 -1.13 -15.26 2.21
N ILE A 120 -0.17 -14.38 1.93
CA ILE A 120 1.08 -14.33 2.69
C ILE A 120 0.84 -13.71 4.07
N ILE A 121 -0.02 -12.68 4.15
CA ILE A 121 -0.41 -12.05 5.42
C ILE A 121 -1.06 -13.05 6.38
N LYS A 122 -2.02 -13.86 5.89
CA LYS A 122 -2.64 -14.92 6.69
C LYS A 122 -1.63 -15.94 7.21
N LYS A 123 -0.63 -16.31 6.42
CA LYS A 123 0.46 -17.20 6.86
C LYS A 123 1.33 -16.57 7.93
N MET A 124 1.65 -15.28 7.80
CA MET A 124 2.43 -14.54 8.81
C MET A 124 1.68 -14.46 10.15
N ILE A 125 0.38 -14.14 10.12
CA ILE A 125 -0.48 -14.12 11.32
C ILE A 125 -0.50 -15.50 11.98
N ALA A 126 -0.71 -16.58 11.22
CA ALA A 126 -0.71 -17.94 11.76
C ALA A 126 0.64 -18.34 12.40
N ARG A 127 1.76 -17.81 11.90
CA ARG A 127 3.08 -18.03 12.51
C ARG A 127 3.23 -17.26 13.81
N LEU A 128 2.76 -16.01 13.86
CA LEU A 128 2.74 -15.18 15.07
C LEU A 128 1.75 -15.68 16.14
N GLN A 129 0.76 -16.49 15.79
CA GLN A 129 -0.10 -17.15 16.80
C GLN A 129 0.68 -18.12 17.71
N ASN A 130 1.80 -18.67 17.22
CA ASN A 130 2.57 -19.70 17.90
C ASN A 130 3.98 -19.22 18.31
N GLY A 131 4.28 -17.94 18.15
CA GLY A 131 5.61 -17.41 18.40
C GLY A 131 5.65 -15.89 18.37
N ARG A 132 6.73 -15.34 18.90
CA ARG A 132 6.93 -13.89 19.08
C ARG A 132 7.97 -13.31 18.13
N PHE A 133 8.48 -14.12 17.21
CA PHE A 133 9.46 -13.70 16.23
C PHE A 133 9.01 -14.07 14.82
N LEU A 134 9.13 -13.13 13.88
CA LEU A 134 8.86 -13.35 12.47
C LEU A 134 9.92 -12.68 11.61
N ALA A 135 10.62 -13.47 10.80
CA ALA A 135 11.50 -12.96 9.75
C ALA A 135 10.80 -13.02 8.38
N ILE A 136 10.72 -11.87 7.71
CA ILE A 136 10.22 -11.74 6.33
C ILE A 136 11.44 -11.63 5.41
N ILE A 137 11.77 -12.73 4.74
CA ILE A 137 12.98 -12.83 3.92
C ILE A 137 12.61 -12.88 2.43
N GLY A 138 13.35 -12.13 1.60
CA GLY A 138 13.10 -12.07 0.16
C GLY A 138 14.04 -11.10 -0.57
N PRO A 139 14.15 -11.19 -1.91
CA PRO A 139 15.03 -10.31 -2.69
C PRO A 139 14.65 -8.83 -2.55
N SER A 140 15.56 -7.92 -2.90
CA SER A 140 15.27 -6.48 -2.93
C SER A 140 14.12 -6.18 -3.89
N GLY A 141 13.26 -5.22 -3.54
CA GLY A 141 12.08 -4.86 -4.33
C GLY A 141 10.92 -5.87 -4.32
N SER A 142 11.01 -6.99 -3.58
CA SER A 142 9.92 -7.98 -3.52
C SER A 142 8.68 -7.54 -2.71
N GLY A 143 8.73 -6.36 -2.08
CA GLY A 143 7.65 -5.79 -1.29
C GLY A 143 7.60 -6.27 0.17
N LYS A 144 8.74 -6.64 0.77
CA LYS A 144 8.84 -7.08 2.18
C LYS A 144 8.35 -6.01 3.16
N SER A 145 8.92 -4.81 3.05
CA SER A 145 8.57 -3.65 3.87
C SER A 145 7.08 -3.33 3.75
N SER A 146 6.55 -3.26 2.53
CA SER A 146 5.11 -3.06 2.29
C SER A 146 4.25 -4.18 2.88
N THR A 147 4.67 -5.43 2.75
CA THR A 147 3.97 -6.57 3.32
C THR A 147 3.93 -6.53 4.85
N ALA A 148 5.01 -6.05 5.50
CA ALA A 148 5.06 -5.85 6.94
C ALA A 148 4.22 -4.64 7.38
N LEU A 149 4.45 -3.48 6.78
CA LEU A 149 3.95 -2.18 7.25
C LEU A 149 2.53 -1.87 6.78
N ALA A 150 2.21 -2.13 5.50
CA ALA A 150 0.86 -1.97 4.99
C ALA A 150 0.06 -3.25 5.17
N GLY A 151 0.63 -4.44 4.99
CA GLY A 151 -0.14 -5.68 5.08
C GLY A 151 -0.39 -6.18 6.50
N LEU A 152 0.67 -6.56 7.20
CA LEU A 152 0.61 -7.26 8.48
C LEU A 152 0.25 -6.34 9.65
N LEU A 153 0.91 -5.19 9.75
CA LEU A 153 0.77 -4.27 10.87
C LEU A 153 -0.70 -3.80 11.08
N PRO A 154 -1.46 -3.38 10.06
CA PRO A 154 -2.86 -2.99 10.25
C PRO A 154 -3.75 -4.16 10.68
N GLN A 155 -3.44 -5.40 10.27
CA GLN A 155 -4.20 -6.57 10.71
C GLN A 155 -3.97 -6.84 12.20
N LEU A 156 -2.73 -6.72 12.68
CA LEU A 156 -2.42 -6.83 14.10
C LEU A 156 -3.14 -5.73 14.91
N GLN A 157 -3.06 -4.48 14.46
CA GLN A 157 -3.74 -3.34 15.09
C GLN A 157 -5.26 -3.54 15.14
N ASN A 158 -5.84 -4.23 14.16
CA ASN A 158 -7.26 -4.57 14.10
C ASN A 158 -7.65 -5.85 14.87
N GLY A 159 -6.72 -6.48 15.59
CA GLY A 159 -7.01 -7.63 16.44
C GLY A 159 -6.93 -8.98 15.74
N ALA A 160 -6.10 -9.12 14.71
CA ALA A 160 -5.88 -10.41 14.06
C ALA A 160 -5.29 -11.48 15.01
N LEU A 161 -4.67 -11.06 16.12
CA LEU A 161 -4.24 -11.92 17.22
C LEU A 161 -5.01 -11.56 18.49
N SER A 162 -5.15 -12.52 19.40
CA SER A 162 -5.81 -12.29 20.68
C SER A 162 -5.06 -11.23 21.48
N GLY A 163 -5.77 -10.18 21.90
CA GLY A 163 -5.18 -9.06 22.64
C GLY A 163 -4.39 -8.05 21.80
N SER A 164 -4.17 -8.28 20.50
CA SER A 164 -3.27 -7.41 19.73
C SER A 164 -3.76 -5.99 19.51
N ARG A 165 -5.05 -5.71 19.72
CA ARG A 165 -5.58 -4.33 19.72
C ARG A 165 -5.03 -3.48 20.87
N GLU A 166 -4.61 -4.12 21.95
CA GLU A 166 -4.14 -3.47 23.18
C GLU A 166 -2.61 -3.40 23.25
N TRP A 167 -1.92 -3.93 22.24
CA TRP A 167 -0.46 -3.88 22.15
C TRP A 167 0.03 -2.47 21.80
N THR A 168 1.24 -2.15 22.24
CA THR A 168 1.95 -0.93 21.84
C THR A 168 2.70 -1.17 20.53
N TYR A 169 2.40 -0.38 19.51
CA TYR A 169 3.06 -0.46 18.20
C TYR A 169 4.13 0.62 18.09
N LEU A 170 5.40 0.20 18.16
CA LEU A 170 6.52 1.13 18.04
C LEU A 170 6.70 1.58 16.57
N PRO A 171 7.23 2.78 16.34
CA PRO A 171 7.64 3.20 15.00
C PRO A 171 8.58 2.18 14.36
N PRO A 172 8.45 1.90 13.05
CA PRO A 172 9.37 0.99 12.36
C PRO A 172 10.83 1.47 12.48
N LEU A 173 11.70 0.55 12.85
CA LEU A 173 13.13 0.76 13.02
C LEU A 173 13.86 0.38 11.72
N MET A 174 14.70 1.29 11.20
CA MET A 174 15.74 0.95 10.22
C MET A 174 17.10 1.09 10.91
N PRO A 175 17.90 0.02 11.05
CA PRO A 175 19.12 0.08 11.85
C PRO A 175 20.15 1.13 11.40
N GLY A 176 20.41 1.23 10.10
CA GLY A 176 21.43 2.13 9.54
C GLY A 176 22.84 1.88 10.08
N ALA A 177 23.68 2.93 10.02
CA ALA A 177 25.04 2.89 10.53
C ALA A 177 25.12 2.93 12.08
N HIS A 178 24.10 3.49 12.73
CA HIS A 178 24.03 3.74 14.18
C HIS A 178 22.83 3.03 14.83
N PRO A 179 22.84 1.68 14.91
CA PRO A 179 21.66 0.89 15.27
C PRO A 179 21.06 1.20 16.65
N LEU A 180 21.90 1.52 17.64
CA LEU A 180 21.40 1.86 18.98
C LEU A 180 20.73 3.23 19.01
N GLU A 181 21.20 4.21 18.23
CA GLU A 181 20.55 5.51 18.08
C GLU A 181 19.20 5.36 17.39
N SER A 182 19.14 4.58 16.30
CA SER A 182 17.91 4.25 15.61
C SER A 182 16.89 3.56 16.53
N LEU A 183 17.33 2.58 17.34
CA LEU A 183 16.47 1.91 18.32
C LEU A 183 16.00 2.89 19.40
N ALA A 184 16.91 3.69 19.97
CA ALA A 184 16.57 4.67 20.99
C ALA A 184 15.51 5.65 20.49
N ASN A 185 15.64 6.17 19.26
CA ASN A 185 14.65 7.06 18.64
C ASN A 185 13.26 6.41 18.50
N SER A 186 13.19 5.10 18.30
CA SER A 186 11.89 4.38 18.26
C SER A 186 11.25 4.19 19.64
N LEU A 187 12.05 4.27 20.72
CA LEU A 187 11.60 4.09 22.10
C LEU A 187 11.27 5.42 22.80
N VAL A 188 11.73 6.54 22.26
CA VAL A 188 11.46 7.87 22.84
C VAL A 188 9.96 8.14 22.86
N TYR A 189 9.44 8.35 24.06
CA TYR A 189 8.08 8.79 24.33
C TYR A 189 8.15 10.17 24.96
N ALA A 190 7.37 11.13 24.44
CA ALA A 190 7.48 12.54 24.83
C ALA A 190 8.91 13.09 24.65
N ALA A 191 9.19 14.32 25.10
CA ALA A 191 10.41 15.09 24.79
C ALA A 191 11.72 14.55 25.44
N GLU A 192 11.85 13.24 25.66
CA GLU A 192 13.05 12.60 26.18
C GLU A 192 14.15 12.58 25.10
N PRO A 193 15.41 12.95 25.44
CA PRO A 193 16.52 12.82 24.50
C PRO A 193 16.93 11.35 24.32
N ALA A 194 17.32 10.97 23.10
CA ALA A 194 17.75 9.59 22.79
C ALA A 194 19.10 9.20 23.42
N GLY A 195 19.98 10.16 23.70
CA GLY A 195 21.35 9.92 24.19
C GLY A 195 21.44 9.02 25.44
N PRO A 196 20.72 9.33 26.53
CA PRO A 196 20.68 8.47 27.73
C PRO A 196 20.20 7.04 27.45
N ILE A 197 19.24 6.87 26.54
CA ILE A 197 18.73 5.55 26.16
C ILE A 197 19.82 4.75 25.43
N VAL A 198 20.58 5.39 24.54
CA VAL A 198 21.73 4.76 23.85
C VAL A 198 22.78 4.30 24.85
N GLU A 199 23.10 5.11 25.85
CA GLU A 199 24.06 4.75 26.89
C GLU A 199 23.60 3.54 27.72
N GLN A 200 22.31 3.48 28.07
CA GLN A 200 21.74 2.35 28.81
C GLN A 200 21.71 1.06 27.97
N LEU A 201 21.28 1.15 26.71
CA LEU A 201 21.33 0.04 25.75
C LEU A 201 22.75 -0.50 25.58
N ALA A 202 23.74 0.39 25.52
CA ALA A 202 25.14 -0.01 25.37
C ALA A 202 25.72 -0.69 26.64
N GLN A 203 25.13 -0.46 27.80
CA GLN A 203 25.59 -1.00 29.08
C GLN A 203 24.89 -2.30 29.48
N SER A 204 23.63 -2.49 29.08
CA SER A 204 22.85 -3.69 29.43
C SER A 204 21.97 -4.18 28.27
N PRO A 205 22.12 -5.45 27.83
CA PRO A 205 21.22 -6.03 26.83
C PRO A 205 19.79 -6.23 27.36
N THR A 206 19.58 -6.32 28.69
CA THR A 206 18.23 -6.47 29.25
C THR A 206 17.41 -5.18 29.22
N TYR A 207 18.08 -4.02 29.08
CA TYR A 207 17.43 -2.71 29.18
C TYR A 207 16.26 -2.55 28.21
N LEU A 208 16.40 -3.06 26.98
CA LEU A 208 15.31 -3.02 26.01
C LEU A 208 14.08 -3.79 26.52
N ALA A 209 14.26 -5.01 27.02
CA ALA A 209 13.16 -5.81 27.55
C ALA A 209 12.51 -5.13 28.76
N ASP A 210 13.31 -4.62 29.71
CA ASP A 210 12.82 -3.93 30.89
C ASP A 210 12.04 -2.65 30.51
N ARG A 211 12.50 -1.91 29.50
CA ARG A 211 11.81 -0.71 29.00
C ARG A 211 10.51 -1.05 28.27
N LEU A 212 10.48 -2.13 27.48
CA LEU A 212 9.26 -2.60 26.84
C LEU A 212 8.23 -3.08 27.85
N ASP A 213 8.67 -3.77 28.92
CA ASP A 213 7.79 -4.18 30.03
C ASP A 213 7.12 -2.95 30.69
N GLU A 214 7.85 -1.83 30.81
CA GLU A 214 7.34 -0.57 31.38
C GLU A 214 6.34 0.15 30.46
N ILE A 215 6.69 0.35 29.19
CA ILE A 215 5.90 1.20 28.26
C ILE A 215 4.79 0.42 27.54
N ALA A 216 4.85 -0.91 27.54
CA ALA A 216 3.96 -1.78 26.78
C ALA A 216 3.55 -3.01 27.59
N PRO A 217 2.84 -2.83 28.73
CA PRO A 217 2.51 -3.91 29.66
C PRO A 217 1.62 -5.00 29.06
N ASN A 218 0.91 -4.72 27.97
CA ASN A 218 0.07 -5.70 27.26
C ASN A 218 0.80 -6.40 26.09
N GLY A 219 2.06 -6.05 25.84
CA GLY A 219 2.84 -6.50 24.69
C GLY A 219 3.19 -5.35 23.75
N ALA A 220 4.32 -5.49 23.05
CA ALA A 220 4.82 -4.52 22.08
C ALA A 220 5.05 -5.19 20.73
N VAL A 221 4.93 -4.44 19.63
CA VAL A 221 5.38 -4.87 18.31
C VAL A 221 6.52 -3.98 17.86
N LEU A 222 7.70 -4.59 17.68
CA LEU A 222 8.88 -3.96 17.11
C LEU A 222 9.10 -4.49 15.70
N ILE A 223 8.97 -3.61 14.71
CA ILE A 223 9.29 -3.92 13.31
C ILE A 223 10.66 -3.35 13.00
N ILE A 224 11.61 -4.21 12.63
CA ILE A 224 12.95 -3.84 12.17
C ILE A 224 13.04 -4.09 10.67
N ASP A 225 12.87 -3.04 9.89
CA ASP A 225 12.96 -3.09 8.45
C ASP A 225 14.42 -3.00 8.00
N GLN A 226 14.77 -3.68 6.91
CA GLN A 226 16.14 -3.75 6.39
C GLN A 226 17.16 -4.21 7.43
N PHE A 227 16.87 -5.32 8.12
CA PHE A 227 17.75 -5.87 9.17
C PHE A 227 19.17 -6.16 8.67
N GLU A 228 19.34 -6.38 7.36
CA GLU A 228 20.65 -6.51 6.73
C GLU A 228 21.59 -5.32 6.98
N GLU A 229 21.08 -4.11 7.23
CA GLU A 229 21.87 -2.91 7.47
C GLU A 229 22.82 -3.05 8.66
N LEU A 230 22.48 -3.93 9.61
CA LEU A 230 23.39 -4.32 10.69
C LEU A 230 24.68 -4.93 10.18
N TYR A 231 24.65 -5.66 9.06
CA TYR A 231 25.83 -6.31 8.49
C TYR A 231 26.47 -5.49 7.38
N THR A 232 25.70 -4.64 6.68
CA THR A 232 26.18 -3.89 5.51
C THR A 232 26.57 -2.44 5.82
N LEU A 233 25.88 -1.77 6.77
CA LEU A 233 26.10 -0.35 7.10
C LEU A 233 26.71 -0.14 8.49
N CYS A 234 26.36 -0.96 9.48
CA CYS A 234 26.97 -0.86 10.80
C CYS A 234 28.40 -1.44 10.81
N HIS A 235 29.40 -0.57 10.89
CA HIS A 235 30.81 -0.96 10.86
C HIS A 235 31.37 -1.43 12.21
N ASP A 236 30.78 -1.00 13.34
CA ASP A 236 31.22 -1.43 14.67
C ASP A 236 30.46 -2.70 15.10
N ASN A 237 31.18 -3.82 15.11
CA ASN A 237 30.61 -5.11 15.50
C ASN A 237 30.09 -5.14 16.94
N ARG A 238 30.57 -4.28 17.83
CA ARG A 238 30.09 -4.22 19.22
C ARG A 238 28.65 -3.73 19.27
N TYR A 239 28.33 -2.63 18.59
CA TYR A 239 26.96 -2.09 18.58
C TYR A 239 25.96 -3.02 17.88
N ARG A 240 26.42 -3.72 16.84
CA ARG A 240 25.65 -4.79 16.20
C ARG A 240 25.28 -5.89 17.19
N LEU A 241 26.27 -6.42 17.93
CA LEU A 241 26.05 -7.49 18.90
C LEU A 241 25.14 -7.01 20.04
N ILE A 242 25.34 -5.81 20.57
CA ILE A 242 24.49 -5.23 21.62
C ILE A 242 23.02 -5.19 21.17
N LEU A 243 22.74 -4.72 19.95
CA LEU A 243 21.36 -4.73 19.45
C LEU A 243 20.82 -6.16 19.36
N ILE A 244 21.56 -7.09 18.76
CA ILE A 244 21.13 -8.48 18.60
C ILE A 244 20.86 -9.12 19.96
N ASP A 245 21.76 -8.96 20.92
CA ASP A 245 21.63 -9.49 22.29
C ASP A 245 20.40 -8.87 22.98
N SER A 246 20.15 -7.57 22.79
CA SER A 246 18.96 -6.91 23.32
C SER A 246 17.65 -7.49 22.75
N LEU A 247 17.61 -7.80 21.44
CA LEU A 247 16.44 -8.45 20.83
C LEU A 247 16.25 -9.88 21.34
N ILE A 248 17.33 -10.60 21.60
CA ILE A 248 17.30 -11.94 22.19
C ILE A 248 16.70 -11.89 23.60
N GLU A 249 17.13 -10.95 24.44
CA GLU A 249 16.60 -10.77 25.80
C GLU A 249 15.07 -10.50 25.77
N VAL A 250 14.59 -9.71 24.80
CA VAL A 250 13.16 -9.49 24.60
C VAL A 250 12.42 -10.79 24.26
N LEU A 251 12.98 -11.63 23.38
CA LEU A 251 12.35 -12.89 22.95
C LEU A 251 12.36 -13.98 24.04
N GLN A 252 13.37 -13.95 24.92
CA GLN A 252 13.53 -14.86 26.05
C GLN A 252 12.70 -14.44 27.28
N ARG A 253 12.12 -13.24 27.29
CA ARG A 253 11.28 -12.76 28.38
C ARG A 253 9.98 -13.57 28.46
N ASP A 254 9.66 -14.15 29.62
CA ASP A 254 8.45 -14.98 29.78
C ASP A 254 7.18 -14.18 30.08
N ALA A 255 7.32 -12.98 30.65
CA ALA A 255 6.21 -12.23 31.24
C ALA A 255 5.25 -11.61 30.19
N ASN A 256 5.80 -11.10 29.07
CA ASN A 256 5.07 -10.28 28.11
C ASN A 256 5.19 -10.79 26.66
N LEU A 257 4.15 -10.56 25.85
CA LEU A 257 4.06 -10.99 24.45
C LEU A 257 4.74 -9.99 23.49
N HIS A 258 5.92 -9.48 23.84
CA HIS A 258 6.67 -8.61 22.94
C HIS A 258 7.04 -9.38 21.67
N THR A 259 6.62 -8.84 20.53
CA THR A 259 6.75 -9.45 19.21
C THR A 259 7.76 -8.67 18.39
N ILE A 260 8.72 -9.37 17.82
CA ILE A 260 9.74 -8.81 16.93
C ILE A 260 9.50 -9.31 15.52
N ILE A 261 9.38 -8.38 14.59
CA ILE A 261 9.23 -8.67 13.15
C ILE A 261 10.42 -8.03 12.45
N ILE A 262 11.18 -8.83 11.71
CA ILE A 262 12.28 -8.31 10.90
C ILE A 262 11.98 -8.49 9.42
N THR A 263 12.48 -7.57 8.58
CA THR A 263 12.60 -7.84 7.14
C THR A 263 14.07 -7.97 6.79
N MET A 264 14.40 -8.88 5.88
CA MET A 264 15.79 -9.04 5.44
C MET A 264 15.90 -9.51 3.99
N ARG A 265 17.00 -9.16 3.31
CA ARG A 265 17.34 -9.78 2.03
C ARG A 265 17.79 -11.25 2.19
N THR A 266 17.41 -12.07 1.21
CA THR A 266 17.73 -13.51 1.18
C THR A 266 19.23 -13.80 1.13
N ASP A 267 20.04 -12.96 0.51
CA ASP A 267 21.51 -13.16 0.42
C ASP A 267 22.24 -13.02 1.76
N LEU A 268 21.56 -12.49 2.79
CA LEU A 268 22.12 -12.34 4.14
C LEU A 268 21.45 -13.27 5.16
N GLU A 269 20.58 -14.17 4.73
CA GLU A 269 19.89 -15.15 5.58
C GLU A 269 20.87 -16.00 6.40
N SER A 270 22.01 -16.38 5.82
CA SER A 270 23.05 -17.14 6.52
C SER A 270 23.65 -16.40 7.72
N ASN A 271 23.60 -15.07 7.73
CA ASN A 271 24.13 -14.28 8.84
C ASN A 271 23.18 -14.34 10.05
N LEU A 272 21.87 -14.37 9.78
CA LEU A 272 20.84 -14.52 10.81
C LEU A 272 20.85 -15.93 11.42
N MET A 273 20.95 -16.97 10.58
CA MET A 273 20.92 -18.38 11.02
C MET A 273 22.14 -18.80 11.87
N ARG A 274 23.20 -17.99 11.88
CA ARG A 274 24.36 -18.19 12.78
C ARG A 274 24.05 -17.85 14.23
N THR A 275 22.97 -17.13 14.49
CA THR A 275 22.49 -16.81 15.84
C THR A 275 21.44 -17.84 16.24
N ALA A 276 21.77 -18.71 17.20
CA ALA A 276 20.96 -19.88 17.57
C ALA A 276 19.53 -19.55 18.02
N VAL A 277 19.26 -18.32 18.45
CA VAL A 277 17.94 -17.86 18.90
C VAL A 277 16.97 -17.60 17.74
N PHE A 278 17.48 -17.41 16.52
CA PHE A 278 16.65 -17.17 15.32
C PHE A 278 16.41 -18.43 14.47
N GLN A 279 16.88 -19.60 14.93
CA GLN A 279 16.58 -20.92 14.34
C GLN A 279 15.21 -21.43 14.81
#